data_AF-A0A535QAV0-F1
#
_entry.id   AF-A0A535QAV0-F1
#
_cell.length_a   1.000
_cell.length_b   1.000
_cell.length_c   1.000
_cell.angle_alpha   90.00
_cell.angle_beta   90.00
_cell.angle_gamma   90.00
#
_symmetry.space_group_name_H-M   'P 1'
#
loop_
_entity.id
_entity.type
_entity.pdbx_description
1 polymer ?
#
loop_
_entity_poly.entity_id
_entity_poly.type
_entity_poly.pdbx_seq_one_letter_code
_entity_poly.pdbx_strand_id
1 'polypeptide(L)'
;MTSPRRFAGGRTRLLSPLRKERLHDEIKANIQLIEQTLASFDVQATVIGVNSGPSVTQYELQPGVGVPVRKITALQNDLALALSAAIRIQAPIPGKPALGIEVPNKATSLVTLREIIQTPTFQNDKTLLSLAIGTDVSGNTVVGDLTRMPHMLIAGATGSGKSVCINALIAGLLFQASPEELKFILIDPKRVEFSLYQDMPHLLVPVVTESDHATSALRWAVAEMENRYKLFASHTVRNIADFNGRAAEMGLDELPYIVIVIDELADLMMVAAGEIEELICRIAQLARAVGIHLMVATAR
;
A
#
# COMPACT_ATOMS: atom_id res chain seq x y z
N MET A 1 5.93 18.47 27.07
CA MET A 1 4.50 18.87 26.94
C MET A 1 4.36 19.73 25.70
N THR A 2 4.19 19.11 24.54
CA THR A 2 3.99 19.80 23.26
C THR A 2 2.62 19.39 22.73
N SER A 3 1.76 20.39 22.58
CA SER A 3 0.36 20.29 22.19
C SER A 3 0.15 19.52 20.88
N PRO A 4 -0.88 18.68 20.75
CA PRO A 4 -1.26 18.13 19.45
C PRO A 4 -1.80 19.28 18.57
N ARG A 5 -1.17 19.48 17.39
CA ARG A 5 -1.60 20.45 16.39
C ARG A 5 -2.97 20.02 15.85
N ARG A 6 -4.03 20.72 16.30
CA ARG A 6 -5.38 20.59 15.73
C ARG A 6 -5.37 21.08 14.29
N PHE A 7 -5.45 20.16 13.33
CA PHE A 7 -5.75 20.49 11.95
C PHE A 7 -7.18 21.05 11.85
N ALA A 8 -7.29 22.32 11.43
CA ALA A 8 -8.57 22.91 11.09
C ALA A 8 -9.26 22.11 9.97
N GLY A 9 -10.52 21.75 10.22
CA GLY A 9 -11.34 20.90 9.35
C GLY A 9 -11.56 21.51 7.97
N GLY A 10 -10.97 20.88 6.95
CA GLY A 10 -11.40 21.06 5.57
C GLY A 10 -12.53 20.07 5.31
N ARG A 11 -13.69 20.57 4.89
CA ARG A 11 -14.93 19.83 4.65
C ARG A 11 -14.65 18.52 3.89
N THR A 12 -14.84 17.39 4.56
CA THR A 12 -15.08 16.09 3.93
C THR A 12 -16.19 16.31 2.91
N ARG A 13 -15.92 16.10 1.61
CA ARG A 13 -16.97 16.14 0.60
C ARG A 13 -17.84 14.90 0.81
N LEU A 14 -18.79 14.99 1.73
CA LEU A 14 -19.95 14.12 1.78
C LEU A 14 -20.48 14.03 0.34
N LEU A 15 -20.58 12.80 -0.17
CA LEU A 15 -21.15 12.52 -1.49
C LEU A 15 -22.42 13.36 -1.66
N SER A 16 -22.49 14.13 -2.75
CA SER A 16 -23.68 14.93 -3.03
C SER A 16 -24.91 14.02 -3.04
N PRO A 17 -26.09 14.48 -2.56
CA PRO A 17 -27.31 13.66 -2.50
C PRO A 17 -27.62 12.95 -3.83
N LEU A 18 -27.43 13.66 -4.94
CA LEU A 18 -27.59 13.16 -6.32
C LEU A 18 -26.67 11.98 -6.68
N ARG A 19 -25.47 11.89 -6.10
CA ARG A 19 -24.57 10.74 -6.31
C ARG A 19 -25.04 9.50 -5.54
N LYS A 20 -25.61 9.69 -4.35
CA LYS A 20 -26.12 8.57 -3.53
C LYS A 20 -27.36 7.91 -4.15
N GLU A 21 -28.25 8.71 -4.73
CA GLU A 21 -29.43 8.21 -5.45
C GLU A 21 -29.04 7.39 -6.68
N ARG A 22 -28.13 7.91 -7.51
CA ARG A 22 -27.64 7.19 -8.70
C ARG A 22 -26.97 5.86 -8.37
N LEU A 23 -26.21 5.80 -7.28
CA LEU A 23 -25.55 4.57 -6.84
C LEU A 23 -26.57 3.52 -6.37
N HIS A 24 -27.65 3.92 -5.70
CA HIS A 24 -28.73 3.01 -5.31
C HIS A 24 -29.43 2.40 -6.52
N ASP A 25 -29.72 3.20 -7.54
CA ASP A 25 -30.35 2.72 -8.75
C ASP A 25 -29.42 1.78 -9.53
N GLU A 26 -28.12 2.10 -9.58
CA GLU A 26 -27.09 1.24 -10.17
C GLU A 26 -27.00 -0.12 -9.47
N ILE A 27 -26.97 -0.14 -8.13
CA ILE A 27 -26.94 -1.37 -7.34
C ILE A 27 -28.15 -2.26 -7.65
N LYS A 28 -29.36 -1.69 -7.65
CA LYS A 28 -30.59 -2.45 -7.93
C LYS A 28 -30.58 -3.04 -9.34
N ALA A 29 -30.15 -2.26 -10.34
CA ALA A 29 -30.06 -2.72 -11.71
C ALA A 29 -29.04 -3.87 -11.86
N ASN A 30 -27.88 -3.74 -11.22
CA ASN A 30 -26.84 -4.76 -11.28
C ASN A 30 -27.25 -6.06 -10.57
N ILE A 31 -27.96 -6.01 -9.44
CA ILE A 31 -28.52 -7.20 -8.78
C ILE A 31 -29.40 -7.97 -9.75
N GLN A 32 -30.39 -7.29 -10.35
CA GLN A 32 -31.32 -7.90 -11.29
C GLN A 32 -30.58 -8.52 -12.48
N LEU A 33 -29.59 -7.81 -13.01
CA LEU A 33 -28.83 -8.26 -14.17
C LEU A 33 -27.96 -9.49 -13.86
N ILE A 34 -27.30 -9.52 -12.70
CA ILE A 34 -26.52 -10.68 -12.24
C ILE A 34 -27.43 -11.90 -12.12
N GLU A 35 -28.55 -11.78 -11.41
CA GLU A 35 -29.47 -12.91 -11.17
C GLU A 35 -30.11 -13.40 -12.47
N GLN A 36 -30.55 -12.49 -13.34
CA GLN A 36 -31.15 -12.84 -14.64
C GLN A 36 -30.14 -13.49 -15.59
N THR A 37 -28.89 -12.99 -15.61
CA THR A 37 -27.84 -13.57 -16.44
C THR A 37 -27.50 -14.98 -15.96
N LEU A 38 -27.35 -15.20 -14.65
CA LEU A 38 -27.12 -16.56 -14.13
C LEU A 38 -28.30 -17.49 -14.42
N ALA A 39 -29.53 -17.01 -14.25
CA ALA A 39 -30.74 -17.78 -14.52
C ALA A 39 -30.86 -18.20 -16.00
N SER A 40 -30.43 -17.35 -16.95
CA SER A 40 -30.48 -17.69 -18.39
C SER A 40 -29.56 -18.86 -18.77
N PHE A 41 -28.54 -19.15 -17.95
CA PHE A 41 -27.64 -20.30 -18.08
C PHE A 41 -28.00 -21.46 -17.14
N ASP A 42 -29.22 -21.48 -16.57
CA ASP A 42 -29.67 -22.51 -15.62
C ASP A 42 -28.73 -22.61 -14.40
N VAL A 43 -28.35 -21.44 -13.87
CA VAL A 43 -27.55 -21.29 -12.65
C VAL A 43 -28.37 -20.48 -11.65
N GLN A 44 -28.98 -21.16 -10.69
CA GLN A 44 -29.72 -20.48 -9.63
C GLN A 44 -28.76 -19.90 -8.60
N ALA A 45 -28.82 -18.59 -8.39
CA ALA A 45 -28.10 -17.90 -7.33
C ALA A 45 -28.84 -16.60 -6.97
N THR A 46 -28.64 -16.14 -5.74
CA THR A 46 -29.32 -14.94 -5.21
C THR A 46 -28.31 -14.01 -4.58
N VAL A 47 -28.44 -12.71 -4.83
CA VAL A 47 -27.62 -11.71 -4.14
C VAL A 47 -28.19 -11.49 -2.73
N ILE A 48 -27.40 -11.85 -1.71
CA ILE A 48 -27.80 -11.77 -0.29
C ILE A 48 -27.26 -10.53 0.41
N GLY A 49 -26.31 -9.83 -0.21
CA GLY A 49 -25.67 -8.65 0.36
C GLY A 49 -24.96 -7.82 -0.69
N VAL A 50 -24.77 -6.54 -0.41
CA VAL A 50 -24.03 -5.63 -1.27
C VAL A 50 -23.10 -4.79 -0.41
N ASN A 51 -21.86 -4.70 -0.81
CA ASN A 51 -20.84 -3.90 -0.16
C ASN A 51 -20.27 -2.90 -1.17
N SER A 52 -20.60 -1.62 -1.00
CA SER A 52 -20.23 -0.58 -1.95
C SER A 52 -18.97 0.16 -1.50
N GLY A 53 -17.87 -0.08 -2.22
CA GLY A 53 -16.60 0.59 -2.02
C GLY A 53 -16.43 1.81 -2.93
N PRO A 54 -15.31 2.53 -2.82
CA PRO A 54 -15.08 3.76 -3.59
C PRO A 54 -15.00 3.53 -5.11
N SER A 55 -14.37 2.44 -5.54
CA SER A 55 -14.10 2.15 -6.96
C SER A 55 -14.90 0.95 -7.50
N VAL A 56 -15.26 0.01 -6.63
CA VAL A 56 -15.98 -1.21 -6.97
C VAL A 56 -17.10 -1.45 -5.96
N THR A 57 -18.14 -2.13 -6.39
CA THR A 57 -19.18 -2.68 -5.52
C THR A 57 -19.12 -4.20 -5.58
N GLN A 58 -19.03 -4.84 -4.41
CA GLN A 58 -19.03 -6.29 -4.26
C GLN A 58 -20.45 -6.77 -3.97
N TYR A 59 -20.98 -7.64 -4.82
CA TYR A 59 -22.27 -8.30 -4.66
C TYR A 59 -22.04 -9.69 -4.07
N GLU A 60 -22.56 -9.94 -2.87
CA GLU A 60 -22.47 -11.23 -2.18
C GLU A 60 -23.52 -12.17 -2.72
N LEU A 61 -23.08 -13.20 -3.42
CA LEU A 61 -23.90 -14.16 -4.15
C LEU A 61 -23.95 -15.50 -3.40
N GLN A 62 -25.16 -15.95 -3.10
CA GLN A 62 -25.44 -17.29 -2.57
C GLN A 62 -25.85 -18.22 -3.71
N PRO A 63 -25.06 -19.26 -4.03
CA PRO A 63 -25.48 -20.29 -4.97
C PRO A 63 -26.68 -21.06 -4.42
N GLY A 64 -27.59 -21.45 -5.31
CA GLY A 64 -28.64 -22.40 -5.01
C GLY A 64 -28.09 -23.77 -4.63
N VAL A 65 -28.92 -24.58 -3.97
CA VAL A 65 -28.53 -25.93 -3.52
C VAL A 65 -28.07 -26.78 -4.72
N GLY A 66 -26.88 -27.36 -4.61
CA GLY A 66 -26.30 -28.21 -5.67
C GLY A 66 -25.67 -27.46 -6.83
N VAL A 67 -25.71 -26.12 -6.86
CA VAL A 67 -25.02 -25.32 -7.88
C VAL A 67 -23.52 -25.28 -7.58
N PRO A 68 -22.66 -25.86 -8.45
CA PRO A 68 -21.24 -25.89 -8.18
C PRO A 68 -20.62 -24.53 -8.49
N VAL A 69 -19.72 -24.05 -7.61
CA VAL A 69 -18.99 -22.77 -7.74
C VAL A 69 -18.38 -22.59 -9.12
N ARG A 70 -17.80 -23.65 -9.69
CA ARG A 70 -17.19 -23.64 -11.03
C ARG A 70 -18.14 -23.19 -12.16
N LYS A 71 -19.44 -23.45 -12.02
CA LYS A 71 -20.47 -23.06 -13.02
C LYS A 71 -20.61 -21.54 -13.04
N ILE A 72 -20.57 -20.91 -11.87
CA ILE A 72 -20.65 -19.45 -11.73
C ILE A 72 -19.35 -18.80 -12.20
N THR A 73 -18.19 -19.30 -11.77
CA THR A 73 -16.90 -18.73 -12.17
C THR A 73 -16.65 -18.84 -13.69
N ALA A 74 -17.19 -19.87 -14.34
CA ALA A 74 -17.09 -20.04 -15.80
C ALA A 74 -17.87 -18.96 -16.58
N LEU A 75 -18.90 -18.37 -15.99
CA LEU A 75 -19.75 -17.32 -16.60
C LEU A 75 -19.20 -15.91 -16.40
N GLN A 76 -17.93 -15.76 -15.97
CA GLN A 76 -17.34 -14.44 -15.71
C GLN A 76 -17.41 -13.51 -16.92
N ASN A 77 -17.16 -14.03 -18.13
CA ASN A 77 -17.19 -13.22 -19.35
C ASN A 77 -18.62 -12.83 -19.76
N ASP A 78 -19.58 -13.73 -19.60
CA ASP A 78 -21.00 -13.44 -19.87
C ASP A 78 -21.57 -12.42 -18.89
N LEU A 79 -21.22 -12.53 -17.61
CA LEU A 79 -21.56 -11.54 -16.60
C LEU A 79 -20.87 -10.20 -16.87
N ALA A 80 -19.60 -10.20 -17.26
CA ALA A 80 -18.87 -8.99 -17.66
C ALA A 80 -19.56 -8.28 -18.84
N LEU A 81 -20.01 -9.06 -19.84
CA LEU A 81 -20.72 -8.56 -21.00
C LEU A 81 -22.08 -7.96 -20.61
N ALA A 82 -22.86 -8.67 -19.81
CA ALA A 82 -24.16 -8.19 -19.34
C ALA A 82 -24.01 -6.87 -18.57
N LEU A 83 -23.09 -6.84 -17.59
CA LEU A 83 -22.81 -5.67 -16.76
C LEU A 83 -22.07 -4.55 -17.51
N SER A 84 -21.62 -4.81 -18.75
CA SER A 84 -20.80 -3.88 -19.54
C SER A 84 -19.57 -3.38 -18.78
N ALA A 85 -18.94 -4.26 -18.00
CA ALA A 85 -17.82 -3.92 -17.12
C ALA A 85 -16.88 -5.12 -16.94
N ALA A 86 -15.59 -4.85 -16.75
CA ALA A 86 -14.64 -5.90 -16.35
C ALA A 86 -14.89 -6.26 -14.88
N ILE A 87 -15.34 -7.49 -14.61
CA ILE A 87 -15.67 -7.97 -13.27
C ILE A 87 -14.60 -8.92 -12.72
N ARG A 88 -14.63 -9.12 -11.41
CA ARG A 88 -13.85 -10.16 -10.72
C ARG A 88 -14.76 -11.01 -9.85
N ILE A 89 -14.62 -12.33 -9.94
CA ILE A 89 -15.33 -13.27 -9.06
C ILE A 89 -14.38 -13.76 -7.97
N GLN A 90 -14.73 -13.50 -6.71
CA GLN A 90 -14.05 -14.01 -5.52
C GLN A 90 -14.84 -15.22 -4.98
N ALA A 91 -14.25 -16.41 -4.99
CA ALA A 91 -14.93 -17.62 -4.56
C ALA A 91 -14.03 -18.51 -3.68
N PRO A 92 -14.37 -18.74 -2.40
CA PRO A 92 -15.37 -18.04 -1.58
C PRO A 92 -14.88 -16.66 -1.10
N ILE A 93 -15.80 -15.84 -0.57
CA ILE A 93 -15.43 -14.66 0.23
C ILE A 93 -14.79 -15.13 1.54
N PRO A 94 -13.60 -14.64 1.93
CA PRO A 94 -12.96 -15.02 3.19
C PRO A 94 -13.90 -14.84 4.39
N GLY A 95 -14.12 -15.91 5.15
CA GLY A 95 -14.97 -15.89 6.35
C GLY A 95 -16.48 -15.89 6.10
N LYS A 96 -16.95 -15.96 4.85
CA LYS A 96 -18.38 -16.02 4.50
C LYS A 96 -18.69 -17.18 3.54
N PRO A 97 -19.82 -17.89 3.70
CA PRO A 97 -20.23 -18.97 2.79
C PRO A 97 -20.89 -18.44 1.49
N ALA A 98 -20.30 -17.43 0.86
CA ALA A 98 -20.82 -16.76 -0.34
C ALA A 98 -19.71 -16.49 -1.36
N LEU A 99 -20.08 -16.20 -2.61
CA LEU A 99 -19.17 -15.70 -3.64
C LEU A 99 -19.30 -14.18 -3.72
N GLY A 100 -18.22 -13.46 -4.01
CA GLY A 100 -18.24 -12.03 -4.28
C GLY A 100 -18.12 -11.77 -5.77
N ILE A 101 -19.04 -11.01 -6.35
CA ILE A 101 -18.88 -10.44 -7.69
C ILE A 101 -18.52 -8.97 -7.52
N GLU A 102 -17.29 -8.60 -7.85
CA GLU A 102 -16.82 -7.20 -7.83
C GLU A 102 -17.09 -6.56 -9.19
N VAL A 103 -17.90 -5.50 -9.20
CA VAL A 103 -18.24 -4.72 -10.39
C VAL A 103 -17.72 -3.29 -10.21
N PRO A 104 -16.97 -2.73 -11.18
CA PRO A 104 -16.57 -1.32 -11.16
C PRO A 104 -17.76 -0.37 -11.07
N ASN A 105 -17.67 0.63 -10.20
CA ASN A 105 -18.68 1.66 -10.09
C ASN A 105 -18.63 2.59 -11.31
N LYS A 106 -19.79 3.00 -11.85
CA LYS A 106 -19.84 4.01 -12.93
C LYS A 106 -19.25 5.36 -12.52
N ALA A 107 -19.35 5.70 -11.24
CA ALA A 107 -18.74 6.89 -10.66
C ALA A 107 -17.86 6.51 -9.47
N THR A 108 -16.54 6.58 -9.66
CA THR A 108 -15.58 6.32 -8.58
C THR A 108 -15.51 7.48 -7.60
N SER A 109 -15.37 7.17 -6.32
CA SER A 109 -15.10 8.15 -5.28
C SER A 109 -13.60 8.26 -5.05
N LEU A 110 -13.09 9.50 -4.99
CA LEU A 110 -11.68 9.74 -4.71
C LEU A 110 -11.39 9.42 -3.25
N VAL A 111 -10.40 8.57 -3.01
CA VAL A 111 -9.85 8.29 -1.67
C VAL A 111 -8.66 9.20 -1.48
N THR A 112 -8.70 10.06 -0.47
CA THR A 112 -7.64 11.03 -0.23
C THR A 112 -6.69 10.55 0.87
N LEU A 113 -5.40 10.88 0.74
CA LEU A 113 -4.42 10.62 1.80
C LEU A 113 -4.88 11.22 3.15
N ARG A 114 -5.50 12.41 3.11
CA ARG A 114 -6.02 13.09 4.31
C ARG A 114 -6.97 12.22 5.11
N GLU A 115 -7.90 11.54 4.45
CA GLU A 115 -8.89 10.69 5.11
C GLU A 115 -8.22 9.54 5.86
N ILE A 116 -7.11 9.02 5.34
CA ILE A 116 -6.35 7.92 5.95
C ILE A 116 -5.52 8.41 7.13
N ILE A 117 -4.75 9.49 6.95
CA ILE A 117 -3.83 10.00 7.99
C ILE A 117 -4.55 10.62 9.20
N GLN A 118 -5.84 10.95 9.05
CA GLN A 118 -6.68 11.44 10.15
C GLN A 118 -7.31 10.31 10.96
N THR A 119 -7.17 9.04 10.54
CA THR A 119 -7.73 7.92 11.29
C THR A 119 -6.90 7.62 12.55
N PRO A 120 -7.54 7.16 13.65
CA PRO A 120 -6.82 6.69 14.83
C PRO A 120 -5.86 5.53 14.53
N THR A 121 -6.22 4.69 13.56
CA THR A 121 -5.37 3.58 13.11
C THR A 121 -4.05 4.06 12.54
N PHE A 122 -4.04 5.19 11.82
CA PHE A 122 -2.82 5.79 11.29
C PHE A 122 -2.07 6.62 12.33
N GLN A 123 -2.78 7.42 13.13
CA GLN A 123 -2.21 8.28 14.19
C GLN A 123 -1.75 7.49 15.44
N ASN A 124 -1.43 6.22 15.27
CA ASN A 124 -1.00 5.37 16.36
C ASN A 124 0.45 5.71 16.74
N ASP A 125 0.64 6.34 17.90
CA ASP A 125 1.95 6.74 18.44
C ASP A 125 2.93 5.57 18.65
N LYS A 126 2.48 4.32 18.53
CA LYS A 126 3.33 3.12 18.72
C LYS A 126 4.17 2.77 17.48
N THR A 127 3.86 3.31 16.30
CA THR A 127 4.49 2.89 15.05
C THR A 127 4.93 4.09 14.22
N LEU A 128 6.24 4.28 14.10
CA LEU A 128 6.87 5.36 13.32
C LEU A 128 6.89 5.10 11.81
N LEU A 129 6.52 3.90 11.33
CA LEU A 129 6.51 3.52 9.91
C LEU A 129 5.14 2.97 9.45
N SER A 130 4.06 3.60 9.92
CA SER A 130 2.70 3.37 9.38
C SER A 130 2.63 3.77 7.90
N LEU A 131 1.98 2.95 7.08
CA LEU A 131 1.84 3.11 5.64
C LEU A 131 0.38 3.38 5.29
N ALA A 132 0.08 4.57 4.77
CA ALA A 132 -1.26 4.94 4.32
C ALA A 132 -1.57 4.29 2.95
N ILE A 133 -2.10 3.07 2.95
CA ILE A 133 -2.30 2.28 1.71
C ILE A 133 -3.55 2.76 0.96
N GLY A 134 -4.71 2.83 1.63
CA GLY A 134 -5.95 3.13 0.92
C GLY A 134 -7.21 2.79 1.70
N THR A 135 -8.24 2.39 0.97
CA THR A 135 -9.49 1.85 1.52
C THR A 135 -9.80 0.53 0.83
N ASP A 136 -10.41 -0.40 1.56
CA ASP A 136 -10.85 -1.68 1.02
C ASP A 136 -12.16 -1.54 0.22
N VAL A 137 -12.63 -2.65 -0.33
CA VAL A 137 -13.90 -2.73 -1.08
C VAL A 137 -15.14 -2.42 -0.21
N SER A 138 -14.98 -2.37 1.11
CA SER A 138 -16.02 -1.99 2.07
C SER A 138 -15.95 -0.51 2.48
N GLY A 139 -14.95 0.23 1.99
CA GLY A 139 -14.66 1.59 2.40
C GLY A 139 -13.93 1.70 3.75
N ASN A 140 -13.47 0.60 4.34
CA ASN A 140 -12.65 0.66 5.56
C ASN A 140 -11.25 1.13 5.20
N THR A 141 -10.68 2.00 6.03
CA THR A 141 -9.30 2.45 5.87
C THR A 141 -8.31 1.31 6.08
N VAL A 142 -7.33 1.20 5.19
CA VAL A 142 -6.25 0.22 5.22
C VAL A 142 -4.94 0.94 5.51
N VAL A 143 -4.32 0.59 6.64
CA VAL A 143 -3.01 1.07 7.08
C VAL A 143 -2.08 -0.12 7.24
N GLY A 144 -0.92 -0.06 6.59
CA GLY A 144 0.17 -1.03 6.76
C GLY A 144 1.17 -0.58 7.82
N ASP A 145 2.08 -1.46 8.18
CA ASP A 145 3.21 -1.16 9.08
C ASP A 145 4.49 -1.75 8.47
N LEU A 146 5.39 -0.87 8.04
CA LEU A 146 6.64 -1.26 7.38
C LEU A 146 7.60 -2.00 8.33
N THR A 147 7.46 -1.85 9.66
CA THR A 147 8.28 -2.61 10.62
C THR A 147 7.88 -4.10 10.69
N ARG A 148 6.60 -4.39 10.40
CA ARG A 148 6.03 -5.75 10.36
C ARG A 148 6.10 -6.38 8.98
N MET A 149 6.02 -5.55 7.93
CA MET A 149 6.26 -5.90 6.54
C MET A 149 7.58 -5.26 6.11
N PRO A 150 8.73 -5.83 6.50
CA PRO A 150 10.02 -5.13 6.54
C PRO A 150 10.47 -4.54 5.21
N HIS A 151 10.02 -5.13 4.11
CA HIS A 151 10.28 -4.68 2.75
C HIS A 151 8.99 -4.81 1.94
N MET A 152 8.80 -3.92 0.96
CA MET A 152 7.60 -3.82 0.14
C MET A 152 7.98 -3.81 -1.34
N LEU A 153 7.27 -4.60 -2.15
CA LEU A 153 7.33 -4.56 -3.61
C LEU A 153 6.05 -3.94 -4.17
N ILE A 154 6.17 -2.98 -5.08
CA ILE A 154 5.07 -2.22 -5.68
C ILE A 154 5.14 -2.40 -7.20
N ALA A 155 4.29 -3.26 -7.74
CA ALA A 155 4.21 -3.51 -9.17
C ALA A 155 2.92 -2.93 -9.77
N GLY A 156 3.03 -2.27 -10.92
CA GLY A 156 1.86 -1.79 -11.64
C GLY A 156 2.21 -1.13 -12.98
N ALA A 157 1.45 -1.44 -14.02
CA ALA A 157 1.65 -0.86 -15.35
C ALA A 157 1.54 0.68 -15.34
N THR A 158 2.11 1.34 -16.35
CA THR A 158 1.99 2.80 -16.51
C THR A 158 0.53 3.25 -16.43
N GLY A 159 0.25 4.27 -15.62
CA GLY A 159 -1.10 4.79 -15.42
C GLY A 159 -1.95 4.04 -14.39
N SER A 160 -1.47 2.93 -13.83
CA SER A 160 -2.19 2.17 -12.78
C SER A 160 -2.22 2.86 -11.40
N GLY A 161 -1.42 3.92 -11.22
CA GLY A 161 -1.32 4.64 -9.95
C GLY A 161 -0.11 4.27 -9.09
N LYS A 162 0.87 3.49 -9.59
CA LYS A 162 2.14 3.16 -8.90
C LYS A 162 2.80 4.40 -8.28
N SER A 163 3.08 5.40 -9.10
CA SER A 163 3.70 6.66 -8.68
C SER A 163 2.91 7.39 -7.61
N VAL A 164 1.58 7.45 -7.77
CA VAL A 164 0.68 8.07 -6.77
C VAL A 164 0.72 7.32 -5.45
N CYS A 165 0.75 5.98 -5.49
CA CYS A 165 0.89 5.13 -4.32
C CYS A 165 2.21 5.41 -3.58
N ILE A 166 3.35 5.40 -4.30
CA ILE A 166 4.67 5.67 -3.70
C ILE A 166 4.69 7.04 -3.03
N ASN A 167 4.23 8.08 -3.73
CA ASN A 167 4.17 9.44 -3.17
C ASN A 167 3.25 9.52 -1.94
N ALA A 168 2.11 8.81 -1.94
CA ALA A 168 1.20 8.76 -0.80
C ALA A 168 1.85 8.08 0.41
N LEU A 169 2.62 7.01 0.18
CA LEU A 169 3.36 6.31 1.23
C LEU A 169 4.47 7.19 1.81
N ILE A 170 5.31 7.81 0.97
CA ILE A 170 6.37 8.74 1.43
C ILE A 170 5.74 9.92 2.20
N ALA A 171 4.70 10.54 1.65
CA ALA A 171 4.01 11.64 2.33
C ALA A 171 3.44 11.19 3.68
N GLY A 172 2.82 10.00 3.76
CA GLY A 172 2.34 9.42 5.02
C GLY A 172 3.47 9.30 6.06
N LEU A 173 4.61 8.75 5.67
CA LEU A 173 5.79 8.65 6.53
C LEU A 173 6.33 10.04 6.98
N LEU A 174 6.28 11.06 6.13
CA LEU A 174 6.67 12.43 6.49
C LEU A 174 5.68 13.11 7.45
N PHE A 175 4.41 12.68 7.49
CA PHE A 175 3.42 13.20 8.43
C PHE A 175 3.58 12.66 9.85
N GLN A 176 4.36 11.59 10.06
CA GLN A 176 4.49 10.90 11.34
C GLN A 176 5.88 10.98 11.96
N ALA A 177 6.95 11.14 11.15
CA ALA A 177 8.33 11.05 11.65
C ALA A 177 9.16 12.30 11.33
N SER A 178 9.94 12.75 12.32
CA SER A 178 10.91 13.83 12.16
C SER A 178 12.17 13.37 11.39
N PRO A 179 13.02 14.31 10.93
CA PRO A 179 14.28 13.96 10.27
C PRO A 179 15.26 13.17 11.14
N GLU A 180 15.14 13.24 12.46
CA GLU A 180 15.95 12.51 13.44
C GLU A 180 15.43 11.07 13.63
N GLU A 181 14.13 10.85 13.42
CA GLU A 181 13.47 9.54 13.57
C GLU A 181 13.47 8.74 12.27
N LEU A 182 13.43 9.42 11.11
CA LEU A 182 13.33 8.81 9.80
C LEU A 182 14.23 9.48 8.77
N LYS A 183 14.93 8.63 8.03
CA LYS A 183 15.79 8.99 6.92
C LYS A 183 15.43 8.23 5.64
N PHE A 184 15.60 8.88 4.50
CA PHE A 184 15.33 8.32 3.18
C PHE A 184 16.59 8.25 2.31
N ILE A 185 16.64 7.20 1.50
CA ILE A 185 17.43 7.15 0.27
C ILE A 185 16.42 6.96 -0.86
N LEU A 186 16.33 7.95 -1.75
CA LEU A 186 15.41 7.93 -2.88
C LEU A 186 16.18 7.70 -4.18
N ILE A 187 15.84 6.65 -4.91
CA ILE A 187 16.47 6.27 -6.18
C ILE A 187 15.43 6.40 -7.31
N ASP A 188 15.66 7.37 -8.20
CA ASP A 188 14.80 7.73 -9.32
C ASP A 188 15.64 7.82 -10.61
N PRO A 189 15.84 6.69 -11.32
CA PRO A 189 16.64 6.68 -12.54
C PRO A 189 16.03 7.51 -13.67
N LYS A 190 14.73 7.84 -13.60
CA LYS A 190 14.02 8.60 -14.64
C LYS A 190 13.95 10.10 -14.35
N ARG A 191 14.28 10.53 -13.12
CA ARG A 191 14.19 11.93 -12.64
C ARG A 191 12.79 12.53 -12.67
N VAL A 192 11.76 11.69 -12.62
CA VAL A 192 10.36 12.12 -12.76
C VAL A 192 9.67 12.18 -11.40
N GLU A 193 9.85 11.16 -10.58
CA GLU A 193 8.97 10.90 -9.44
C GLU A 193 9.46 11.58 -8.16
N PHE A 194 10.77 11.64 -7.94
CA PHE A 194 11.33 12.08 -6.66
C PHE A 194 11.95 13.48 -6.66
N SER A 195 11.94 14.18 -7.80
CA SER A 195 12.48 15.54 -7.92
C SER A 195 11.87 16.54 -6.93
N LEU A 196 10.62 16.32 -6.51
CA LEU A 196 9.93 17.16 -5.51
C LEU A 196 10.45 16.99 -4.07
N TYR A 197 11.26 15.96 -3.81
CA TYR A 197 11.83 15.65 -2.49
C TYR A 197 13.29 16.11 -2.33
N GLN A 198 13.91 16.70 -3.37
CA GLN A 198 15.36 16.94 -3.47
C GLN A 198 16.00 17.63 -2.24
N ASP A 199 15.26 18.49 -1.55
CA ASP A 199 15.77 19.32 -0.45
C ASP A 199 15.16 18.97 0.92
N MET A 200 14.48 17.82 1.05
CA MET A 200 13.89 17.46 2.34
C MET A 200 14.97 17.04 3.35
N PRO A 201 14.87 17.47 4.63
CA PRO A 201 15.87 17.18 5.68
C PRO A 201 15.97 15.69 6.03
N HIS A 202 14.99 14.88 5.60
CA HIS A 202 15.00 13.44 5.77
C HIS A 202 15.92 12.72 4.79
N LEU A 203 16.42 13.35 3.72
CA LEU A 203 17.33 12.69 2.78
C LEU A 203 18.73 12.46 3.40
N LEU A 204 19.27 11.25 3.26
CA LEU A 204 20.67 10.96 3.60
C LEU A 204 21.64 11.41 2.51
N VAL A 205 21.16 11.35 1.27
CA VAL A 205 21.88 11.77 0.07
C VAL A 205 20.88 12.45 -0.87
N PRO A 206 21.31 13.35 -1.76
CA PRO A 206 20.46 13.86 -2.83
C PRO A 206 19.80 12.72 -3.62
N VAL A 207 18.64 12.98 -4.23
CA VAL A 207 17.92 11.95 -5.02
C VAL A 207 18.87 11.33 -6.03
N VAL A 208 18.97 10.01 -5.98
CA VAL A 208 19.95 9.25 -6.74
C VAL A 208 19.37 8.92 -8.10
N THR A 209 20.01 9.42 -9.16
CA THR A 209 19.54 9.24 -10.54
C THR A 209 20.43 8.28 -11.35
N GLU A 210 21.73 8.24 -11.03
CA GLU A 210 22.70 7.41 -11.75
C GLU A 210 22.78 6.02 -11.13
N SER A 211 22.85 4.98 -11.96
CA SER A 211 22.91 3.58 -11.55
C SER A 211 24.13 3.28 -10.65
N ASP A 212 25.30 3.82 -10.96
CA ASP A 212 26.52 3.62 -10.15
C ASP A 212 26.37 4.24 -8.75
N HIS A 213 25.67 5.37 -8.65
CA HIS A 213 25.36 6.01 -7.37
C HIS A 213 24.31 5.21 -6.60
N ALA A 214 23.33 4.60 -7.28
CA ALA A 214 22.35 3.72 -6.66
C ALA A 214 23.03 2.49 -6.03
N THR A 215 23.93 1.85 -6.77
CA THR A 215 24.78 0.77 -6.26
C THR A 215 25.57 1.22 -5.03
N SER A 216 26.19 2.40 -5.08
CA SER A 216 26.96 2.95 -3.96
C SER A 216 26.10 3.20 -2.73
N ALA A 217 24.88 3.72 -2.90
CA ALA A 217 23.92 3.94 -1.81
C ALA A 217 23.45 2.62 -1.18
N LEU A 218 23.21 1.59 -1.99
CA LEU A 218 22.86 0.24 -1.49
C LEU A 218 24.04 -0.41 -0.76
N ARG A 219 25.27 -0.29 -1.26
CA ARG A 219 26.48 -0.74 -0.54
C ARG A 219 26.63 -0.03 0.82
N TRP A 220 26.40 1.28 0.85
CA TRP A 220 26.41 2.05 2.10
C TRP A 220 25.34 1.53 3.07
N ALA A 221 24.12 1.24 2.59
CA ALA A 221 23.06 0.68 3.43
C ALA A 221 23.42 -0.70 4.01
N VAL A 222 24.10 -1.56 3.25
CA VAL A 222 24.63 -2.84 3.76
C VAL A 222 25.69 -2.60 4.82
N ALA A 223 26.62 -1.68 4.62
CA ALA A 223 27.65 -1.35 5.60
C ALA A 223 27.04 -0.77 6.89
N GLU A 224 26.06 0.13 6.77
CA GLU A 224 25.31 0.70 7.90
C GLU A 224 24.54 -0.39 8.67
N MET A 225 23.91 -1.33 7.95
CA MET A 225 23.27 -2.49 8.56
C MET A 225 24.26 -3.28 9.45
N GLU A 226 25.45 -3.58 8.92
CA GLU A 226 26.48 -4.31 9.68
C GLU A 226 27.04 -3.51 10.86
N ASN A 227 27.16 -2.19 10.72
CA ASN A 227 27.57 -1.29 11.81
C ASN A 227 26.54 -1.30 12.95
N ARG A 228 25.25 -1.18 12.62
CA ARG A 228 24.16 -1.26 13.60
C ARG A 228 24.14 -2.61 14.31
N TYR A 229 24.37 -3.72 13.60
CA TYR A 229 24.47 -5.02 14.24
C TYR A 229 25.61 -5.10 15.27
N LYS A 230 26.80 -4.60 14.93
CA LYS A 230 27.93 -4.55 15.86
C LYS A 230 27.62 -3.68 17.08
N LEU A 231 27.00 -2.52 16.86
CA LEU A 231 26.58 -1.59 17.91
C LEU A 231 25.52 -2.21 18.83
N PHE A 232 24.56 -2.94 18.28
CA PHE A 232 23.52 -3.60 19.07
C PHE A 232 24.10 -4.74 19.88
N ALA A 233 25.01 -5.53 19.29
CA ALA A 233 25.69 -6.61 19.99
C ALA A 233 26.54 -6.11 21.17
N SER A 234 27.27 -5.00 21.02
CA SER A 234 28.08 -4.43 22.12
C SER A 234 27.25 -3.92 23.31
N HIS A 235 25.97 -3.61 23.08
CA HIS A 235 25.03 -3.14 24.10
C HIS A 235 24.01 -4.21 24.52
N THR A 236 24.15 -5.45 24.03
CA THR A 236 23.22 -6.58 24.31
C THR A 236 21.77 -6.23 23.94
N VAL A 237 21.59 -5.57 22.81
CA VAL A 237 20.30 -5.17 22.24
C VAL A 237 20.01 -5.99 20.99
N ARG A 238 18.73 -6.28 20.72
CA ARG A 238 18.32 -7.16 19.61
C ARG A 238 17.79 -6.43 18.37
N ASN A 239 17.27 -5.23 18.53
CA ASN A 239 16.67 -4.46 17.44
C ASN A 239 16.70 -2.96 17.72
N ILE A 240 16.39 -2.16 16.70
CA ILE A 240 16.42 -0.70 16.77
C ILE A 240 15.45 -0.12 17.81
N ALA A 241 14.27 -0.73 18.02
CA ALA A 241 13.31 -0.23 19.00
C ALA A 241 13.86 -0.40 20.43
N ASP A 242 14.44 -1.55 20.72
CA ASP A 242 15.13 -1.81 21.98
C ASP A 242 16.37 -0.90 22.15
N PHE A 243 17.07 -0.58 21.06
CA PHE A 243 18.25 0.30 21.08
C PHE A 243 17.84 1.73 21.42
N ASN A 244 16.90 2.30 20.66
CA ASN A 244 16.42 3.67 20.86
C ASN A 244 15.79 3.82 22.24
N GLY A 245 15.01 2.83 22.70
CA GLY A 245 14.42 2.84 24.04
C GLY A 245 15.44 2.86 25.19
N ARG A 246 16.70 2.50 24.93
CA ARG A 246 17.80 2.51 25.92
C ARG A 246 18.88 3.55 25.58
N ALA A 247 18.77 4.27 24.46
CA ALA A 247 19.84 5.13 23.94
C ALA A 247 20.25 6.19 24.98
N ALA A 248 19.25 6.85 25.58
CA ALA A 248 19.47 7.84 26.63
C ALA A 248 20.19 7.27 27.87
N GLU A 249 19.88 6.03 28.28
CA GLU A 249 20.56 5.36 29.40
C GLU A 249 22.01 5.03 29.08
N MET A 250 22.30 4.74 27.81
CA MET A 250 23.64 4.45 27.29
C MET A 250 24.44 5.72 26.98
N GLY A 251 23.84 6.91 27.12
CA GLY A 251 24.46 8.18 26.72
C GLY A 251 24.70 8.29 25.22
N LEU A 252 23.86 7.63 24.42
CA LEU A 252 23.90 7.60 22.97
C LEU A 252 22.68 8.30 22.38
N ASP A 253 22.82 8.76 21.14
CA ASP A 253 21.70 9.26 20.35
C ASP A 253 20.85 8.11 19.82
N GLU A 254 19.55 8.36 19.66
CA GLU A 254 18.65 7.43 18.96
C GLU A 254 19.04 7.32 17.49
N LEU A 255 18.86 6.13 16.91
CA LEU A 255 19.11 5.89 15.49
C LEU A 255 17.83 6.10 14.69
N PRO A 256 17.90 6.80 13.54
CA PRO A 256 16.76 6.90 12.65
C PRO A 256 16.48 5.55 11.99
N TYR A 257 15.20 5.29 11.70
CA TYR A 257 14.84 4.32 10.67
C TYR A 257 15.30 4.82 9.31
N ILE A 258 15.73 3.91 8.44
CA ILE A 258 16.13 4.23 7.06
C ILE A 258 15.17 3.52 6.11
N VAL A 259 14.52 4.29 5.24
CA VAL A 259 13.66 3.75 4.17
C VAL A 259 14.31 4.04 2.82
N ILE A 260 14.67 2.99 2.11
CA ILE A 260 15.25 3.07 0.77
C ILE A 260 14.11 2.85 -0.22
N VAL A 261 13.84 3.84 -1.06
CA VAL A 261 12.77 3.79 -2.07
C VAL A 261 13.39 3.77 -3.46
N ILE A 262 13.02 2.76 -4.25
CA ILE A 262 13.44 2.61 -5.65
C ILE A 262 12.20 2.72 -6.52
N ASP A 263 12.10 3.76 -7.36
CA ASP A 263 10.91 3.94 -8.22
C ASP A 263 10.81 2.89 -9.33
N GLU A 264 11.90 2.56 -9.99
CA GLU A 264 11.92 1.59 -11.09
C GLU A 264 13.14 0.69 -10.96
N LEU A 265 12.94 -0.47 -10.33
CA LEU A 265 13.99 -1.47 -10.18
C LEU A 265 14.50 -1.97 -11.53
N ALA A 266 13.61 -2.13 -12.50
CA ALA A 266 13.98 -2.70 -13.79
C ALA A 266 15.07 -1.90 -14.51
N ASP A 267 15.04 -0.56 -14.42
CA ASP A 267 16.02 0.30 -15.07
C ASP A 267 17.41 0.18 -14.40
N LEU A 268 17.45 -0.07 -13.09
CA LEU A 268 18.69 -0.37 -12.38
C LEU A 268 19.25 -1.74 -12.78
N MET A 269 18.39 -2.76 -12.86
CA MET A 269 18.76 -4.11 -13.23
C MET A 269 19.29 -4.20 -14.67
N MET A 270 18.83 -3.34 -15.57
CA MET A 270 19.34 -3.29 -16.95
C MET A 270 20.83 -2.90 -17.04
N VAL A 271 21.36 -2.17 -16.05
CA VAL A 271 22.75 -1.71 -16.05
C VAL A 271 23.65 -2.60 -15.21
N ALA A 272 23.20 -3.02 -14.02
CA ALA A 272 24.01 -3.74 -13.04
C ALA A 272 23.23 -4.82 -12.28
N ALA A 273 22.52 -5.69 -13.00
CA ALA A 273 21.64 -6.73 -12.42
C ALA A 273 22.26 -7.50 -11.25
N GLY A 274 23.41 -8.15 -11.47
CA GLY A 274 23.97 -9.09 -10.51
C GLY A 274 24.30 -8.44 -9.16
N GLU A 275 24.93 -7.27 -9.18
CA GLU A 275 25.31 -6.59 -7.95
C GLU A 275 24.12 -5.97 -7.22
N ILE A 276 23.19 -5.33 -7.96
CA ILE A 276 22.01 -4.71 -7.34
C ILE A 276 21.12 -5.76 -6.70
N GLU A 277 20.96 -6.92 -7.34
CA GLU A 277 20.22 -8.06 -6.79
C GLU A 277 20.87 -8.59 -5.50
N GLU A 278 22.19 -8.76 -5.49
CA GLU A 278 22.93 -9.21 -4.29
C GLU A 278 22.72 -8.25 -3.11
N LEU A 279 22.85 -6.95 -3.35
CA LEU A 279 22.68 -5.92 -2.33
C LEU A 279 21.24 -5.87 -1.81
N ILE A 280 20.25 -5.89 -2.70
CA ILE A 280 18.82 -5.93 -2.32
C ILE A 280 18.51 -7.18 -1.52
N CYS A 281 18.99 -8.35 -1.95
CA CYS A 281 18.79 -9.61 -1.22
C CYS A 281 19.41 -9.54 0.18
N ARG A 282 20.63 -9.01 0.30
CA ARG A 282 21.34 -8.88 1.58
C ARG A 282 20.59 -7.98 2.56
N ILE A 283 20.12 -6.82 2.09
CA ILE A 283 19.29 -5.91 2.90
C ILE A 283 17.98 -6.62 3.26
N ALA A 284 17.25 -7.16 2.28
CA ALA A 284 15.95 -7.79 2.51
C ALA A 284 15.98 -8.93 3.55
N GLN A 285 17.09 -9.66 3.63
CA GLN A 285 17.24 -10.78 4.56
C GLN A 285 17.57 -10.35 5.99
N LEU A 286 18.34 -9.27 6.18
CA LEU A 286 18.99 -8.98 7.47
C LEU A 286 18.65 -7.59 8.04
N ALA A 287 18.08 -6.67 7.25
CA ALA A 287 17.97 -5.27 7.63
C ALA A 287 16.84 -4.95 8.63
N ARG A 288 15.84 -5.83 8.74
CA ARG A 288 14.64 -5.61 9.59
C ARG A 288 14.99 -5.22 11.03
N ALA A 289 15.89 -5.96 11.67
CA ALA A 289 16.19 -5.75 13.09
C ALA A 289 16.89 -4.41 13.33
N VAL A 290 17.63 -3.91 12.35
CA VAL A 290 18.41 -2.67 12.43
C VAL A 290 17.68 -1.44 11.91
N GLY A 291 16.39 -1.59 11.57
CA GLY A 291 15.53 -0.48 11.16
C GLY A 291 15.83 0.06 9.76
N ILE A 292 16.33 -0.78 8.85
CA ILE A 292 16.54 -0.42 7.44
C ILE A 292 15.51 -1.19 6.60
N HIS A 293 14.76 -0.47 5.78
CA HIS A 293 13.59 -0.96 5.04
C HIS A 293 13.71 -0.64 3.55
N LEU A 294 13.09 -1.47 2.71
CA LEU A 294 13.08 -1.29 1.26
C LEU A 294 11.64 -1.11 0.76
N MET A 295 11.43 -0.13 -0.09
CA MET A 295 10.22 0.03 -0.90
C MET A 295 10.65 0.04 -2.35
N VAL A 296 10.44 -1.07 -3.04
CA VAL A 296 10.91 -1.28 -4.41
C VAL A 296 9.73 -1.26 -5.34
N ALA A 297 9.80 -0.50 -6.42
CA ALA A 297 8.73 -0.38 -7.38
C ALA A 297 9.19 -0.79 -8.79
N THR A 298 8.25 -1.31 -9.59
CA THR A 298 8.46 -1.69 -10.99
C THR A 298 7.19 -1.48 -11.80
N ALA A 299 7.33 -1.02 -13.05
CA ALA A 299 6.24 -0.98 -14.03
C ALA A 299 6.30 -2.12 -15.05
N ARG A 300 7.34 -2.95 -14.97
CA ARG A 300 7.59 -4.09 -15.86
C ARG A 300 7.31 -5.41 -15.14
#